data_AF-A0A3R7UUU7-F1
#
_entry.id   AF-A0A3R7UUU7-F1
#
_cell.length_a   1.000
_cell.length_b   1.000
_cell.length_c   1.000
_cell.angle_alpha   90.00
_cell.angle_beta   90.00
_cell.angle_gamma   90.00
#
_symmetry.space_group_name_H-M   'P 1'
#
loop_
_entity.id
_entity.type
_entity.pdbx_description
1 polymer ?
#
loop_
_entity_poly.entity_id
_entity_poly.type
_entity_poly.pdbx_seq_one_letter_code
_entity_poly.pdbx_strand_id
1 'polypeptide(L)'
;ENSEADDIIAVLTKQSKEPVLIVSGDKDFQQLHKYDYVKQWSPNLNKFVVQDRPDEFLKEHTLRGDKSDGIPNILSNDNCLAEGIRQTPLRKALFEAYMRMTIENDDKYYRNYLRNQTLIDFDFIPQEIEDSIMSEYNNTEVVQGKVFDYLRTHRLDDLLNNVEDFRL
;
A
#
# COMPACT_ATOMS: atom_id res chain seq x y z
N GLU A 1 -15.01 6.11 -5.48
CA GLU A 1 -14.00 7.01 -6.08
C GLU A 1 -13.03 7.64 -5.06
N ASN A 2 -13.10 7.29 -3.77
CA ASN A 2 -12.25 7.88 -2.72
C ASN A 2 -11.27 6.90 -2.06
N SER A 3 -11.07 5.70 -2.62
CA SER A 3 -10.15 4.69 -2.11
C SER A 3 -9.19 4.29 -3.22
N GLU A 4 -7.92 4.17 -2.89
CA GLU A 4 -6.87 3.73 -3.81
C GLU A 4 -6.81 2.18 -3.86
N ALA A 5 -6.04 1.65 -4.80
CA ALA A 5 -5.97 0.19 -4.99
C ALA A 5 -5.25 -0.51 -3.82
N ASP A 6 -4.26 0.17 -3.23
CA ASP A 6 -3.54 -0.25 -2.04
C ASP A 6 -4.43 -0.27 -0.79
N ASP A 7 -5.33 0.71 -0.61
CA ASP A 7 -6.35 0.71 0.46
C ASP A 7 -7.19 -0.57 0.40
N ILE A 8 -7.69 -0.90 -0.79
CA ILE A 8 -8.54 -2.08 -1.01
C ILE A 8 -7.76 -3.36 -0.66
N ILE A 9 -6.53 -3.49 -1.17
CA ILE A 9 -5.69 -4.67 -0.89
C ILE A 9 -5.38 -4.77 0.59
N ALA A 10 -5.02 -3.67 1.25
CA ALA A 10 -4.67 -3.64 2.66
C ALA A 10 -5.86 -4.06 3.54
N VAL A 11 -7.04 -3.47 3.30
CA VAL A 11 -8.27 -3.78 4.05
C VAL A 11 -8.68 -5.24 3.85
N LEU A 12 -8.75 -5.71 2.61
CA LEU A 12 -9.13 -7.10 2.32
C LEU A 12 -8.12 -8.09 2.90
N THR A 13 -6.82 -7.76 2.86
CA THR A 13 -5.77 -8.59 3.46
C THR A 13 -5.93 -8.69 4.97
N LYS A 14 -6.14 -7.55 5.66
CA LYS A 14 -6.35 -7.47 7.10
C LYS A 14 -7.57 -8.26 7.58
N GLN A 15 -8.63 -8.32 6.76
CA GLN A 15 -9.88 -9.03 7.07
C GLN A 15 -9.87 -10.50 6.61
N SER A 16 -8.86 -10.94 5.86
CA SER A 16 -8.80 -12.30 5.33
C SER A 16 -8.62 -13.34 6.46
N LYS A 17 -9.29 -14.48 6.28
CA LYS A 17 -9.11 -15.68 7.13
C LYS A 17 -8.35 -16.79 6.40
N GLU A 18 -8.01 -16.56 5.14
CA GLU A 18 -7.36 -17.51 4.24
C GLU A 18 -5.97 -16.99 3.83
N PRO A 19 -5.06 -17.89 3.38
CA PRO A 19 -3.78 -17.47 2.83
C PRO A 19 -3.96 -16.45 1.70
N VAL A 20 -3.23 -15.33 1.78
CA VAL A 20 -3.31 -14.24 0.81
C VAL A 20 -2.05 -14.21 -0.04
N LEU A 21 -2.22 -14.11 -1.36
CA LEU A 21 -1.14 -13.82 -2.30
C LEU A 21 -1.36 -12.43 -2.92
N ILE A 22 -0.52 -11.48 -2.54
CA ILE A 22 -0.45 -10.16 -3.16
C ILE A 22 0.42 -10.27 -4.41
N VAL A 23 -0.17 -9.99 -5.57
CA VAL A 23 0.54 -9.95 -6.86
C VAL A 23 0.88 -8.50 -7.18
N SER A 24 1.98 -8.01 -6.63
CA SER A 24 2.45 -6.65 -6.85
C SER A 24 3.95 -6.50 -6.60
N GLY A 25 4.58 -5.63 -7.38
CA GLY A 25 5.97 -5.20 -7.14
C GLY A 25 6.09 -4.02 -6.17
N ASP A 26 4.98 -3.49 -5.67
CA ASP A 26 4.98 -2.33 -4.79
C ASP A 26 5.61 -2.67 -3.43
N LYS A 27 6.51 -1.79 -2.98
CA LYS A 27 7.20 -1.95 -1.71
C LYS A 27 6.25 -1.77 -0.53
N ASP A 28 5.16 -1.02 -0.68
CA ASP A 28 4.32 -0.60 0.46
C ASP A 28 3.55 -1.79 1.06
N PHE A 29 3.22 -2.80 0.25
CA PHE A 29 2.63 -4.05 0.72
C PHE A 29 3.53 -4.88 1.65
N GLN A 30 4.83 -4.57 1.74
CA GLN A 30 5.71 -5.21 2.71
C GLN A 30 5.28 -4.94 4.16
N GLN A 31 4.53 -3.86 4.44
CA GLN A 31 3.98 -3.62 5.78
C GLN A 31 2.93 -4.68 6.17
N LEU A 32 2.28 -5.34 5.19
CA LEU A 32 1.32 -6.42 5.41
C LEU A 32 2.00 -7.77 5.70
N HIS A 33 3.33 -7.88 5.57
CA HIS A 33 4.07 -9.08 5.94
C HIS A 33 4.14 -9.31 7.46
N LYS A 34 3.56 -8.39 8.26
CA LYS A 34 3.27 -8.64 9.69
C LYS A 34 2.25 -9.77 9.91
N TYR A 35 1.51 -10.14 8.86
CA TYR A 35 0.60 -11.27 8.86
C TYR A 35 1.26 -12.51 8.23
N ASP A 36 1.47 -13.56 9.03
CA ASP A 36 2.16 -14.80 8.60
C ASP A 36 1.50 -15.52 7.41
N TYR A 37 0.22 -15.25 7.15
CA TYR A 37 -0.54 -15.83 6.05
C TYR A 37 -0.44 -15.05 4.73
N VAL A 38 0.31 -13.95 4.70
CA VAL A 38 0.49 -13.09 3.52
C VAL A 38 1.79 -13.42 2.81
N LYS A 39 1.71 -13.59 1.49
CA LYS A 39 2.88 -13.65 0.60
C LYS A 39 2.74 -12.59 -0.49
N GLN A 40 3.87 -12.05 -0.93
CA GLN A 40 3.91 -11.10 -2.04
C GLN A 40 4.81 -11.62 -3.17
N TRP A 41 4.30 -11.61 -4.40
CA TRP A 41 5.06 -11.90 -5.60
C TRP A 41 5.13 -10.67 -6.49
N SER A 42 6.33 -10.30 -6.92
CA SER A 42 6.58 -9.18 -7.82
C SER A 42 6.61 -9.70 -9.27
N PRO A 43 5.64 -9.32 -10.13
CA PRO A 43 5.65 -9.72 -11.53
C PRO A 43 6.84 -9.17 -12.29
N ASN A 44 7.19 -7.90 -12.01
CA ASN A 44 8.27 -7.20 -12.68
C ASN A 44 9.64 -7.82 -12.39
N LEU A 45 9.86 -8.32 -11.16
CA LEU A 45 11.12 -8.94 -10.75
C LEU A 45 11.09 -10.47 -10.84
N ASN A 46 9.93 -11.06 -11.16
CA ASN A 46 9.68 -12.49 -11.20
C ASN A 46 10.20 -13.23 -9.95
N LYS A 47 9.89 -12.70 -8.76
CA LYS A 47 10.32 -13.28 -7.48
C LYS A 47 9.37 -12.93 -6.34
N PHE A 48 9.42 -13.73 -5.28
CA PHE A 48 8.78 -13.37 -4.01
C PHE A 48 9.51 -12.20 -3.36
N VAL A 49 8.73 -11.26 -2.84
CA VAL A 49 9.20 -10.20 -1.95
C VAL A 49 9.19 -10.76 -0.54
N VAL A 50 10.28 -10.55 0.20
CA VAL A 50 10.43 -11.01 1.58
C VAL A 50 10.81 -9.80 2.42
N GLN A 51 10.08 -9.59 3.52
CA GLN A 51 10.35 -8.54 4.49
C GLN A 51 10.26 -9.17 5.88
N ASP A 52 11.41 -9.31 6.54
CA ASP A 52 11.49 -9.98 7.84
C ASP A 52 11.15 -9.04 9.01
N ARG A 53 11.24 -7.72 8.79
CA ARG A 53 11.03 -6.70 9.83
C ARG A 53 10.06 -5.62 9.33
N PRO A 54 8.77 -5.97 9.12
CA PRO A 54 7.77 -5.05 8.56
C PRO A 54 7.61 -3.79 9.41
N ASP A 55 7.68 -3.89 10.75
CA ASP A 55 7.55 -2.73 11.64
C ASP A 55 8.70 -1.73 11.48
N GLU A 56 9.93 -2.22 11.26
CA GLU A 56 11.09 -1.35 11.03
C GLU A 56 11.08 -0.74 9.64
N PHE A 57 10.65 -1.52 8.65
CA PHE A 57 10.42 -1.01 7.30
C PHE A 57 9.41 0.13 7.31
N LEU A 58 8.26 -0.08 7.96
CA LEU A 58 7.20 0.93 8.09
C LEU A 58 7.72 2.17 8.82
N LYS A 59 8.40 2.01 9.97
CA LYS A 59 8.97 3.13 10.71
C LYS A 59 9.99 3.91 9.89
N GLU A 60 10.89 3.22 9.19
CA GLU A 60 11.84 3.89 8.28
C GLU A 60 11.11 4.70 7.22
N HIS A 61 10.07 4.12 6.62
CA HIS A 61 9.27 4.76 5.59
C HIS A 61 8.53 5.99 6.11
N THR A 62 7.91 5.90 7.29
CA THR A 62 7.30 7.05 7.99
C THR A 62 8.32 8.16 8.26
N LEU A 63 9.55 7.84 8.68
CA LEU A 63 10.58 8.85 8.96
C LEU A 63 11.09 9.53 7.68
N ARG A 64 11.31 8.76 6.62
CA ARG A 64 11.85 9.26 5.35
C ARG A 64 10.82 9.93 4.46
N GLY A 65 9.54 9.62 4.66
CA GLY A 65 8.45 10.00 3.77
C GLY A 65 8.47 9.23 2.45
N ASP A 66 7.35 9.28 1.73
CA ASP A 66 7.23 8.77 0.37
C ASP A 66 7.20 9.91 -0.65
N LYS A 67 8.27 10.07 -1.41
CA LYS A 67 8.35 11.12 -2.44
C LYS A 67 7.41 10.87 -3.62
N SER A 68 7.16 9.60 -3.97
CA SER A 68 6.25 9.24 -5.08
C SER A 68 4.84 9.72 -4.78
N ASP A 69 4.44 9.65 -3.52
CA ASP A 69 3.10 10.03 -3.05
C ASP A 69 3.05 11.46 -2.48
N GLY A 70 4.12 12.24 -2.70
CA GLY A 70 4.16 13.63 -2.26
C GLY A 70 4.26 13.82 -0.74
N ILE A 71 4.73 12.81 -0.01
CA ILE A 71 4.94 12.82 1.44
C ILE A 71 6.42 13.10 1.77
N PRO A 72 6.76 14.28 2.31
CA PRO A 72 8.13 14.58 2.70
C PRO A 72 8.59 13.88 3.98
N ASN A 73 9.90 13.89 4.24
CA ASN A 73 10.46 13.40 5.50
C ASN A 73 10.02 14.23 6.70
N ILE A 74 10.14 13.65 7.90
CA ILE A 74 9.65 14.28 9.13
C ILE A 74 10.32 15.61 9.49
N LEU A 75 11.47 15.96 8.89
CA LEU A 75 12.17 17.22 9.15
C LEU A 75 11.74 18.37 8.24
N SER A 76 10.89 18.08 7.25
CA SER A 76 10.55 19.01 6.17
C SER A 76 9.10 19.46 6.28
N ASN A 77 8.81 20.66 5.77
CA ASN A 77 7.45 21.21 5.75
C ASN A 77 6.60 20.53 4.70
N ASP A 78 5.27 20.56 4.89
CA ASP A 78 4.32 19.85 4.02
C ASP A 78 4.33 20.35 2.57
N ASN A 79 4.55 21.65 2.37
CA ASN A 79 4.57 22.26 1.05
C ASN A 79 5.87 22.02 0.27
N CYS A 80 6.89 21.41 0.87
CA CYS A 80 8.23 21.46 0.27
C CYS A 80 8.31 20.74 -1.08
N LEU A 81 7.59 19.64 -1.25
CA LEU A 81 7.58 18.90 -2.51
C LEU A 81 6.78 19.64 -3.60
N ALA A 82 5.63 20.21 -3.24
CA ALA A 82 4.79 20.97 -4.16
C ALA A 82 5.47 22.26 -4.66
N GLU A 83 6.22 22.94 -3.79
CA GLU A 83 6.93 24.18 -4.12
C GLU A 83 8.36 23.94 -4.66
N GLY A 84 8.79 22.70 -4.81
CA GLY A 84 10.16 22.36 -5.23
C GLY A 84 11.24 22.77 -4.22
N ILE A 85 10.86 23.05 -2.97
CA ILE A 85 11.78 23.37 -1.88
C ILE A 85 12.56 22.11 -1.52
N ARG A 86 13.87 22.27 -1.39
CA ARG A 86 14.74 21.18 -0.94
C ARG A 86 14.35 20.74 0.46
N GLN A 87 14.04 19.45 0.61
CA GLN A 87 13.82 18.81 1.90
C GLN A 87 15.04 18.95 2.83
N THR A 88 14.77 19.13 4.13
CA THR A 88 15.80 19.08 5.17
C THR A 88 16.40 17.66 5.19
N PRO A 89 17.72 17.49 5.02
CA PRO A 89 18.31 16.16 4.98
C PRO A 89 18.23 15.47 6.34
N LEU A 90 17.59 14.30 6.39
CA LEU A 90 17.59 13.41 7.55
C LEU A 90 18.93 12.66 7.62
N ARG A 91 19.90 13.24 8.33
CA ARG A 91 21.27 12.69 8.46
C ARG A 91 21.26 11.35 9.18
N LYS A 92 22.22 10.47 8.83
CA LYS A 92 22.34 9.11 9.36
C LYS A 92 22.24 9.02 10.90
N ALA A 93 23.00 9.82 11.63
CA ALA A 93 22.97 9.79 13.10
C ALA A 93 21.60 10.14 13.70
N LEU A 94 20.89 11.10 13.09
CA LEU A 94 19.56 11.51 13.53
C LEU A 94 18.51 10.47 13.14
N PHE A 95 18.59 9.92 11.93
CA PHE A 95 17.76 8.81 11.48
C PHE A 95 17.85 7.61 12.44
N GLU A 96 19.07 7.17 12.76
CA GLU A 96 19.29 6.05 13.68
C GLU A 96 18.79 6.33 15.10
N ALA A 97 18.86 7.59 15.56
CA ALA A 97 18.26 7.97 16.84
C ALA A 97 16.73 7.82 16.80
N TYR A 98 16.08 8.36 15.77
CA TYR A 98 14.63 8.25 15.58
C TYR A 98 14.14 6.80 15.36
N MET A 99 14.93 5.96 14.71
CA MET A 99 14.63 4.53 14.61
C MET A 99 14.58 3.83 15.97
N ARG A 100 15.39 4.26 16.94
CA ARG A 100 15.48 3.62 18.26
C ARG A 100 14.55 4.22 19.32
N MET A 101 14.12 5.45 19.18
CA MET A 101 13.24 6.10 20.15
C MET A 101 11.77 6.04 19.73
N THR A 102 10.88 6.21 20.71
CA THR A 102 9.48 6.54 20.47
C THR A 102 9.38 8.05 20.25
N ILE A 103 8.61 8.49 19.26
CA ILE A 103 8.38 9.91 19.00
C ILE A 103 7.11 10.30 19.74
N GLU A 104 7.25 11.13 20.76
CA GLU A 104 6.16 11.58 21.63
C GLU A 104 5.76 13.03 21.32
N ASN A 105 4.68 13.49 21.95
CA ASN A 105 4.02 14.76 21.61
C ASN A 105 4.84 16.02 21.88
N ASP A 106 5.91 15.92 22.67
CA ASP A 106 6.87 16.99 22.95
C ASP A 106 8.02 17.06 21.93
N ASP A 107 8.17 16.06 21.06
CA ASP A 107 9.17 16.08 19.99
C ASP A 107 8.80 17.13 18.93
N LYS A 108 9.81 17.91 18.54
CA LYS A 108 9.69 18.97 17.53
C LYS A 108 9.07 18.50 16.21
N TYR A 109 9.29 17.24 15.82
CA TYR A 109 8.82 16.66 14.56
C TYR A 109 7.62 15.73 14.73
N TYR A 110 7.03 15.65 15.94
CA TYR A 110 5.89 14.78 16.23
C TYR A 110 4.71 14.98 15.26
N ARG A 111 4.35 16.25 14.98
CA ARG A 111 3.29 16.58 14.02
C ARG A 111 3.55 15.99 12.63
N ASN A 112 4.80 16.07 12.15
CA ASN A 112 5.18 15.58 10.83
C ASN A 112 5.23 14.05 10.81
N TYR A 113 5.67 13.44 11.91
CA TYR A 113 5.62 11.99 12.09
C TYR A 113 4.18 11.47 12.05
N LEU A 114 3.26 12.07 12.81
CA LEU A 114 1.84 11.70 12.78
C LEU A 114 1.24 11.85 11.40
N ARG A 115 1.54 12.96 10.69
CA ARG A 115 1.10 13.14 9.31
C ARG A 115 1.58 11.99 8.42
N ASN A 116 2.86 11.64 8.49
CA ASN A 116 3.40 10.55 7.68
C ASN A 116 2.79 9.21 8.06
N GLN A 117 2.57 8.97 9.34
CA GLN A 117 1.93 7.75 9.81
C GLN A 117 0.52 7.64 9.23
N THR A 118 -0.29 8.70 9.35
CA THR A 118 -1.65 8.73 8.80
C THR A 118 -1.70 8.51 7.28
N LEU A 119 -0.67 8.93 6.54
CA LEU A 119 -0.64 8.85 5.08
C LEU A 119 0.06 7.60 4.53
N ILE A 120 0.79 6.84 5.35
CA ILE A 120 1.62 5.69 4.90
C ILE A 120 1.18 4.37 5.55
N ASP A 121 0.77 4.42 6.81
CA ASP A 121 0.46 3.24 7.60
C ASP A 121 -0.96 2.76 7.30
N PHE A 122 -1.07 1.54 6.77
CA PHE A 122 -2.37 0.93 6.46
C PHE A 122 -3.25 0.71 7.71
N ASP A 123 -2.68 0.74 8.92
CA ASP A 123 -3.48 0.70 10.15
C ASP A 123 -4.20 2.04 10.44
N PHE A 124 -3.87 3.11 9.71
CA PHE A 124 -4.47 4.44 9.83
C PHE A 124 -5.46 4.77 8.71
N ILE A 125 -5.80 3.79 7.85
CA ILE A 125 -6.89 3.95 6.89
C ILE A 125 -8.18 4.31 7.66
N PRO A 126 -8.88 5.41 7.31
CA PRO A 126 -10.09 5.83 7.99
C PRO A 126 -11.17 4.74 8.00
N GLN A 127 -11.84 4.54 9.14
CA GLN A 127 -12.87 3.51 9.30
C GLN A 127 -13.99 3.60 8.24
N GLU A 128 -14.38 4.82 7.86
CA GLU A 128 -15.39 5.04 6.81
C GLU A 128 -14.95 4.45 5.44
N ILE A 129 -13.64 4.48 5.15
CA ILE A 129 -13.07 3.88 3.95
C ILE A 129 -13.03 2.36 4.08
N GLU A 130 -12.57 1.83 5.24
CA GLU A 130 -12.60 0.38 5.48
C GLU A 130 -14.02 -0.19 5.33
N ASP A 131 -15.01 0.45 5.94
CA ASP A 131 -16.41 0.04 5.89
C ASP A 131 -16.98 0.09 4.47
N SER A 132 -16.63 1.14 3.71
CA SER A 132 -17.03 1.26 2.31
C SER A 132 -16.45 0.14 1.45
N ILE A 133 -15.16 -0.19 1.62
CA ILE A 133 -14.49 -1.27 0.89
C ILE A 133 -15.14 -2.61 1.21
N MET A 134 -15.34 -2.90 2.49
CA MET A 134 -15.94 -4.16 2.93
C MET A 134 -17.40 -4.30 2.48
N SER A 135 -18.16 -3.20 2.52
CA SER A 135 -19.54 -3.17 2.01
C SER A 135 -19.57 -3.50 0.51
N GLU A 136 -18.73 -2.84 -0.29
CA GLU A 136 -18.69 -3.08 -1.74
C GLU A 136 -18.26 -4.52 -2.06
N TYR A 137 -17.19 -5.01 -1.41
CA TYR A 137 -16.70 -6.37 -1.60
C TYR A 137 -17.75 -7.43 -1.29
N ASN A 138 -18.45 -7.30 -0.15
CA ASN A 138 -19.45 -8.27 0.29
C ASN A 138 -20.73 -8.24 -0.56
N ASN A 139 -21.07 -7.09 -1.15
CA ASN A 139 -22.28 -6.91 -1.94
C ASN A 139 -22.06 -7.06 -3.46
N THR A 140 -20.80 -7.26 -3.89
CA THR A 140 -20.47 -7.44 -5.31
C THR A 140 -20.98 -8.79 -5.82
N GLU A 141 -21.87 -8.75 -6.81
CA GLU A 141 -22.30 -9.96 -7.51
C GLU A 141 -21.27 -10.38 -8.57
N VAL A 142 -20.79 -11.62 -8.46
CA VAL A 142 -19.86 -12.20 -9.44
C VAL A 142 -20.61 -12.55 -10.72
N VAL A 143 -20.34 -11.81 -11.79
CA VAL A 143 -20.97 -12.03 -13.10
C VAL A 143 -20.22 -13.10 -13.87
N GLN A 144 -20.86 -14.24 -14.12
CA GLN A 144 -20.29 -15.34 -14.89
C GLN A 144 -20.72 -15.31 -16.37
N GLY A 145 -19.92 -15.95 -17.24
CA GLY A 145 -20.28 -16.24 -18.63
C GLY A 145 -20.19 -15.08 -19.63
N LYS A 146 -19.97 -13.83 -19.19
CA LYS A 146 -19.89 -12.67 -20.09
C LYS A 146 -18.53 -12.45 -20.77
N VAL A 147 -17.50 -13.20 -20.38
CA VAL A 147 -16.12 -13.01 -20.88
C VAL A 147 -16.05 -13.22 -22.39
N PHE A 148 -16.63 -14.31 -22.92
CA PHE A 148 -16.62 -14.59 -24.36
C PHE A 148 -17.29 -13.48 -25.17
N ASP A 149 -18.48 -13.06 -24.75
CA ASP A 149 -19.22 -11.99 -25.42
C ASP A 149 -18.47 -10.67 -25.39
N TYR A 150 -17.81 -10.35 -24.28
CA TYR A 150 -16.95 -9.16 -24.17
C TYR A 150 -15.78 -9.21 -25.15
N LEU A 151 -15.01 -10.30 -25.17
CA LEU A 151 -13.86 -10.46 -26.07
C LEU A 151 -14.27 -10.40 -27.55
N ARG A 152 -15.37 -11.07 -27.92
CA ARG A 152 -15.93 -11.04 -29.28
C ARG A 152 -16.37 -9.63 -29.69
N THR A 153 -17.10 -8.94 -28.83
CA THR A 153 -17.62 -7.59 -29.12
C THR A 153 -16.48 -6.59 -29.36
N HIS A 154 -15.37 -6.75 -28.65
CA HIS A 154 -14.19 -5.89 -28.77
C HIS A 154 -13.12 -6.42 -29.75
N ARG A 155 -13.41 -7.51 -30.47
CA ARG A 155 -12.51 -8.13 -31.48
C ARG A 155 -11.13 -8.46 -30.92
N LEU A 156 -11.09 -9.03 -29.72
CA LEU A 156 -9.88 -9.47 -29.03
C LEU A 156 -9.56 -10.92 -29.42
N ASP A 157 -9.27 -11.13 -30.71
CA ASP A 157 -9.20 -12.46 -31.33
C ASP A 157 -8.11 -13.37 -30.72
N ASP A 158 -6.97 -12.81 -30.33
CA ASP A 158 -5.89 -13.58 -29.69
C ASP A 158 -6.29 -14.11 -28.29
N LEU A 159 -7.10 -13.34 -27.55
CA LEU A 159 -7.60 -13.74 -26.24
C LEU A 159 -8.77 -14.73 -26.36
N LEU A 160 -9.56 -14.67 -27.44
CA LEU A 160 -10.63 -15.64 -27.69
C LEU A 160 -10.11 -17.08 -27.77
N ASN A 161 -8.91 -17.28 -28.34
CA ASN A 161 -8.26 -18.59 -28.41
C ASN A 161 -7.88 -19.16 -27.04
N ASN A 162 -7.78 -18.29 -26.01
CA ASN A 162 -7.41 -18.63 -24.65
C ASN A 162 -8.53 -18.27 -23.65
N VAL A 163 -9.78 -18.18 -24.09
CA VAL A 163 -10.91 -17.74 -23.24
C VAL A 163 -11.12 -18.63 -22.01
N GLU A 164 -10.72 -19.89 -22.08
CA GLU A 164 -10.80 -20.85 -20.97
C GLU A 164 -9.92 -20.43 -19.79
N ASP A 165 -8.82 -19.70 -20.00
CA ASP A 165 -7.92 -19.21 -18.94
C ASP A 165 -8.57 -18.14 -18.06
N PHE A 166 -9.68 -17.55 -18.50
CA PHE A 166 -10.39 -16.44 -17.86
C PHE A 166 -11.78 -16.82 -17.34
N ARG A 167 -12.14 -18.11 -17.36
CA ARG A 167 -13.44 -18.55 -16.82
C ARG A 167 -13.39 -18.62 -15.30
N LEU A 168 -14.32 -17.90 -14.66
CA LEU A 168 -14.72 -18.05 -13.26
C LEU A 168 -15.68 -19.22 -13.09
#